data_AF-A0A5C9B5G9-F1
#
_entry.id   AF-A0A5C9B5G9-F1
#
_cell.length_a   1.000
_cell.length_b   1.000
_cell.length_c   1.000
_cell.angle_alpha   90.00
_cell.angle_beta   90.00
_cell.angle_gamma   90.00
#
_symmetry.space_group_name_H-M   'P 1'
#
loop_
_entity.id
_entity.type
_entity.pdbx_description
1 polymer ?
#
loop_
_entity_poly.entity_id
_entity_poly.type
_entity_poly.pdbx_seq_one_letter_code
_entity_poly.pdbx_strand_id
1 'polypeptide(L)'
;MPKYFVASRVKAAVGALSDTKAKAALLDFLIVKRTLAIKGTQQVAITQGENAYLQATKELAGAWNRPAIEVSAEREIFNVFASHDTKQGYRNGRYISNGTGTTIGGNPWKAVIEFSSDSPRQVSFKNGYESELATLLLKAAASQKKPSLLESAVWYFRRTDLDSIVGAISEPDELAKCIRDAFVAACDLNSLEVVALFDDTPTPIDMTNLQDDLSDPHEYLPGQISHQSSLSGMVGSATSDFDTKGMQIGAGIVARLAAALLTKRFLILTGLSGSGKTKLAHAFAAWIAESDEQYRVIAVGADWTTNENLLGYQDALRPEIYRKPTNGALELMLRARDDTERPYFLILDEMNLSHVERYFADMLSAIESGEPIALHAATEDLPGGDGDTLHVPPRLALPKNLFIVGTVNVDETTYMFSPKVLDRANVIEFRATAEQIESFLDDPQPIRMDALAHKGAGYGPAFVAAASGAAPSLAELPTSIHPNGAQCAADLKARMVEAFKALAPIGAEFGFRTALEIARFVAFHATLTGPGWQFSAALDAQVYQKLLPKLHGSERRLGPVLKALGEFCSLHGCPASLEKIERMQDRLKDGFTSFAEA
;
A
#
# COMPACT_ATOMS: atom_id res chain seq x y z
N MET A 1 20.90 19.69 17.55
CA MET A 1 19.61 19.01 17.28
C MET A 1 19.89 18.07 16.13
N PRO A 2 19.39 16.82 16.15
CA PRO A 2 19.74 15.88 15.10
C PRO A 2 19.36 16.44 13.72
N LYS A 3 20.22 16.22 12.73
CA LYS A 3 20.00 16.68 11.35
C LYS A 3 20.18 15.51 10.39
N TYR A 4 19.12 15.12 9.70
CA TYR A 4 19.14 14.08 8.67
C TYR A 4 18.69 14.66 7.32
N PHE A 5 19.12 14.04 6.22
CA PHE A 5 18.57 14.39 4.91
C PHE A 5 17.09 14.00 4.81
N VAL A 6 16.29 14.89 4.22
CA VAL A 6 14.92 14.58 3.81
C VAL A 6 14.91 13.53 2.70
N ALA A 7 13.89 12.66 2.68
CA ALA A 7 13.84 11.54 1.73
C ALA A 7 13.89 11.99 0.26
N SER A 8 13.25 13.11 -0.09
CA SER A 8 13.29 13.68 -1.44
C SER A 8 14.71 14.05 -1.88
N ARG A 9 15.57 14.51 -0.96
CA ARG A 9 16.98 14.84 -1.24
C ARG A 9 17.81 13.59 -1.47
N VAL A 10 17.62 12.56 -0.65
CA VAL A 10 18.30 11.26 -0.81
C VAL A 10 17.87 10.60 -2.12
N LYS A 11 16.58 10.67 -2.45
CA LYS A 11 16.02 10.15 -3.71
C LYS A 11 16.61 10.86 -4.93
N ALA A 12 16.77 12.19 -4.86
CA ALA A 12 17.44 12.96 -5.89
C ALA A 12 18.91 12.52 -6.07
N ALA A 13 19.63 12.24 -4.97
CA ALA A 13 20.99 11.71 -5.02
C ALA A 13 21.06 10.32 -5.68
N VAL A 14 20.16 9.41 -5.30
CA VAL A 14 20.05 8.08 -5.92
C VAL A 14 19.81 8.21 -7.43
N GLY A 15 18.89 9.09 -7.84
CA GLY A 15 18.64 9.38 -9.26
C GLY A 15 19.86 9.95 -9.98
N ALA A 16 20.53 10.93 -9.39
CA ALA A 16 21.72 11.57 -9.96
C ALA A 16 22.91 10.60 -10.13
N LEU A 17 23.01 9.59 -9.26
CA LEU A 17 24.06 8.56 -9.32
C LEU A 17 23.70 7.38 -10.24
N SER A 18 22.41 7.16 -10.50
CA SER A 18 21.88 6.04 -11.28
C SER A 18 22.30 6.06 -12.76
N ASP A 19 22.40 7.25 -13.36
CA ASP A 19 22.67 7.46 -14.79
C ASP A 19 24.04 8.13 -15.00
N THR A 20 25.08 7.49 -14.46
CA THR A 20 26.47 7.99 -14.53
C THR A 20 27.39 6.96 -15.20
N LYS A 21 28.64 7.36 -15.47
CA LYS A 21 29.66 6.42 -15.97
C LYS A 21 30.10 5.38 -14.92
N ALA A 22 29.62 5.43 -13.68
CA ALA A 22 30.02 4.50 -12.64
C ALA A 22 29.62 3.07 -12.98
N LYS A 23 30.54 2.12 -12.83
CA LYS A 23 30.18 0.69 -12.81
C LYS A 23 29.72 0.32 -11.40
N ALA A 24 28.99 -0.79 -11.31
CA ALA A 24 28.67 -1.42 -10.03
C ALA A 24 29.92 -1.64 -9.14
N ALA A 25 31.08 -1.91 -9.74
CA ALA A 25 32.36 -2.08 -9.06
C ALA A 25 32.87 -0.84 -8.31
N LEU A 26 32.38 0.36 -8.63
CA LEU A 26 32.75 1.57 -7.87
C LEU A 26 32.28 1.49 -6.41
N LEU A 27 31.16 0.83 -6.15
CA LEU A 27 30.70 0.60 -4.78
C LEU A 27 31.70 -0.26 -4.00
N ASP A 28 32.15 -1.37 -4.60
CA ASP A 28 33.10 -2.27 -3.95
C ASP A 28 34.43 -1.55 -3.66
N PHE A 29 34.84 -0.59 -4.52
CA PHE A 29 36.01 0.27 -4.29
C PHE A 29 35.87 1.12 -3.04
N LEU A 30 34.75 1.82 -2.90
CA LEU A 30 34.48 2.62 -1.72
C LEU A 30 34.40 1.76 -0.47
N ILE A 31 33.83 0.55 -0.56
CA ILE A 31 33.76 -0.38 0.57
C ILE A 31 35.17 -0.79 1.01
N VAL A 32 36.07 -1.15 0.09
CA VAL A 32 37.46 -1.50 0.43
C VAL A 32 38.19 -0.31 1.07
N LYS A 33 38.08 0.88 0.47
CA LYS A 33 38.66 2.13 1.01
C LYS A 33 38.19 2.43 2.42
N ARG A 34 36.88 2.42 2.64
CA ARG A 34 36.28 2.66 3.96
C ARG A 34 36.66 1.58 4.96
N THR A 35 36.75 0.31 4.54
CA THR A 35 37.19 -0.80 5.40
C THR A 35 38.62 -0.58 5.90
N LEU A 36 39.55 -0.21 5.01
CA LEU A 36 40.94 0.09 5.37
C LEU A 36 41.03 1.32 6.30
N ALA A 37 40.24 2.35 6.02
CA ALA A 37 40.18 3.56 6.84
C ALA A 37 39.67 3.29 8.27
N ILE A 38 38.62 2.47 8.43
CA ILE A 38 38.11 2.06 9.75
C ILE A 38 39.15 1.23 10.50
N LYS A 39 39.84 0.32 9.80
CA LYS A 39 40.81 -0.60 10.42
C LYS A 39 42.16 0.07 10.73
N GLY A 40 42.52 1.13 10.01
CA GLY A 40 43.81 1.83 10.13
C GLY A 40 44.99 1.00 9.60
N THR A 41 44.76 0.14 8.62
CA THR A 41 45.77 -0.78 8.06
C THR A 41 45.83 -0.69 6.53
N GLN A 42 46.94 -1.12 5.93
CA GLN A 42 47.14 -1.14 4.47
C GLN A 42 46.58 -2.38 3.76
N GLN A 43 46.17 -3.39 4.53
CA GLN A 43 45.59 -4.63 3.99
C GLN A 43 44.47 -5.16 4.89
N VAL A 44 43.44 -5.76 4.30
CA VAL A 44 42.26 -6.26 5.04
C VAL A 44 41.58 -7.44 4.35
N ALA A 45 40.96 -8.35 5.12
CA ALA A 45 40.11 -9.38 4.56
C ALA A 45 38.68 -8.87 4.37
N ILE A 46 38.12 -9.03 3.18
CA ILE A 46 36.72 -8.69 2.86
C ILE A 46 35.88 -9.95 3.08
N THR A 47 35.45 -10.17 4.33
CA THR A 47 34.72 -11.38 4.77
C THR A 47 33.79 -11.05 5.94
N GLN A 48 32.78 -11.89 6.20
CA GLN A 48 31.84 -11.69 7.33
C GLN A 48 32.50 -11.64 8.71
N GLY A 49 33.70 -12.21 8.87
CA GLY A 49 34.43 -12.16 10.14
C GLY A 49 35.10 -10.82 10.42
N GLU A 50 35.14 -9.90 9.43
CA GLU A 50 35.79 -8.60 9.56
C GLU A 50 34.77 -7.49 9.85
N ASN A 51 34.77 -6.99 11.09
CA ASN A 51 33.83 -5.96 11.55
C ASN A 51 33.97 -4.65 10.76
N ALA A 52 35.19 -4.25 10.40
CA ALA A 52 35.42 -3.05 9.60
C ALA A 52 34.74 -3.15 8.22
N TYR A 53 34.73 -4.35 7.61
CA TYR A 53 34.08 -4.60 6.33
C TYR A 53 32.56 -4.58 6.46
N LEU A 54 32.01 -5.22 7.50
CA LEU A 54 30.57 -5.19 7.77
C LEU A 54 30.08 -3.76 8.00
N GLN A 55 30.84 -2.96 8.76
CA GLN A 55 30.53 -1.56 8.99
C GLN A 55 30.59 -0.75 7.70
N ALA A 56 31.67 -0.84 6.93
CA ALA A 56 31.82 -0.13 5.66
C ALA A 56 30.70 -0.47 4.67
N THR A 57 30.39 -1.77 4.54
CA THR A 57 29.31 -2.25 3.65
C THR A 57 27.96 -1.75 4.13
N LYS A 58 27.70 -1.76 5.44
CA LYS A 58 26.49 -1.19 5.99
C LYS A 58 26.39 0.28 5.59
N GLU A 59 27.37 1.12 5.91
CA GLU A 59 27.38 2.56 5.63
C GLU A 59 27.12 2.87 4.14
N LEU A 60 27.90 2.24 3.25
CA LEU A 60 27.88 2.51 1.80
C LEU A 60 26.77 1.81 1.02
N ALA A 61 26.30 0.65 1.46
CA ALA A 61 25.46 -0.22 0.63
C ALA A 61 24.22 -0.78 1.34
N GLY A 62 24.11 -0.71 2.67
CA GLY A 62 22.94 -1.23 3.37
C GLY A 62 21.65 -0.51 2.95
N ALA A 63 20.62 -1.25 2.54
CA ALA A 63 19.36 -0.67 2.11
C ALA A 63 18.57 -0.07 3.29
N TRP A 64 18.53 -0.77 4.43
CA TRP A 64 17.56 -0.50 5.49
C TRP A 64 18.15 0.20 6.73
N ASN A 65 17.30 0.82 7.54
CA ASN A 65 17.64 1.38 8.85
C ASN A 65 17.75 0.29 9.94
N ARG A 66 18.39 -0.85 9.62
CA ARG A 66 18.57 -1.98 10.53
C ARG A 66 19.94 -1.94 11.23
N PRO A 67 20.08 -2.55 12.42
CA PRO A 67 21.36 -2.63 13.11
C PRO A 67 22.41 -3.47 12.34
N ALA A 68 21.97 -4.47 11.57
CA ALA A 68 22.83 -5.34 10.76
C ALA A 68 22.16 -5.71 9.43
N ILE A 69 22.97 -6.20 8.48
CA ILE A 69 22.54 -6.76 7.18
C ILE A 69 22.15 -8.23 7.40
N GLU A 70 20.96 -8.62 6.99
CA GLU A 70 20.48 -10.00 7.13
C GLU A 70 20.93 -10.90 5.98
N VAL A 71 21.81 -11.87 6.25
CA VAL A 71 22.48 -12.67 5.22
C VAL A 71 21.50 -13.44 4.32
N SER A 72 20.39 -13.94 4.85
CA SER A 72 19.42 -14.74 4.08
C SER A 72 18.36 -13.92 3.36
N ALA A 73 18.21 -12.63 3.68
CA ALA A 73 17.13 -11.80 3.18
C ALA A 73 17.45 -11.22 1.78
N GLU A 74 16.41 -11.09 0.97
CA GLU A 74 16.46 -10.38 -0.31
C GLU A 74 16.53 -8.86 -0.08
N ARG A 75 17.10 -8.12 -1.04
CA ARG A 75 17.12 -6.64 -1.06
C ARG A 75 17.81 -5.94 0.12
N GLU A 76 18.67 -6.61 0.86
CA GLU A 76 19.42 -6.01 1.98
C GLU A 76 20.55 -5.05 1.56
N ILE A 77 21.05 -5.22 0.34
CA ILE A 77 22.13 -4.42 -0.23
C ILE A 77 21.59 -3.62 -1.40
N PHE A 78 21.94 -2.34 -1.47
CA PHE A 78 21.57 -1.42 -2.53
C PHE A 78 22.82 -0.80 -3.14
N ASN A 79 23.03 -1.05 -4.43
CA ASN A 79 24.10 -0.41 -5.20
C ASN A 79 23.56 0.83 -5.92
N VAL A 80 23.86 1.99 -5.37
CA VAL A 80 23.39 3.29 -5.88
C VAL A 80 23.86 3.58 -7.31
N PHE A 81 25.00 3.03 -7.73
CA PHE A 81 25.55 3.17 -9.08
C PHE A 81 24.97 2.18 -10.09
N ALA A 82 24.11 1.25 -9.65
CA ALA A 82 23.49 0.22 -10.49
C ALA A 82 21.95 0.19 -10.35
N SER A 83 21.35 1.28 -9.88
CA SER A 83 19.93 1.38 -9.57
C SER A 83 19.00 1.35 -10.80
N HIS A 84 19.54 1.45 -12.02
CA HIS A 84 18.80 1.28 -13.28
C HIS A 84 18.82 -0.17 -13.82
N ASP A 85 19.51 -1.10 -13.14
CA ASP A 85 19.55 -2.50 -13.60
C ASP A 85 18.20 -3.20 -13.42
N THR A 86 18.09 -4.43 -13.93
CA THR A 86 16.85 -5.23 -13.85
C THR A 86 16.43 -5.56 -12.41
N LYS A 87 17.35 -5.42 -11.44
CA LYS A 87 17.10 -5.60 -10.02
C LYS A 87 16.98 -4.26 -9.28
N GLN A 88 16.92 -3.15 -10.00
CA GLN A 88 16.87 -1.78 -9.48
C GLN A 88 18.00 -1.47 -8.47
N GLY A 89 19.17 -2.09 -8.64
CA GLY A 89 20.32 -1.94 -7.74
C GLY A 89 20.30 -2.83 -6.50
N TYR A 90 19.21 -3.57 -6.23
CA TYR A 90 19.14 -4.46 -5.07
C TYR A 90 19.95 -5.75 -5.24
N ARG A 91 20.50 -6.24 -4.14
CA ARG A 91 21.16 -7.53 -3.99
C ARG A 91 20.76 -8.20 -2.68
N ASN A 92 20.84 -9.52 -2.67
CA ASN A 92 20.61 -10.35 -1.48
C ASN A 92 21.72 -10.11 -0.43
N GLY A 93 21.39 -10.25 0.86
CA GLY A 93 22.32 -10.11 1.98
C GLY A 93 23.51 -11.07 1.96
N ARG A 94 23.45 -12.18 1.21
CA ARG A 94 24.59 -13.07 0.93
C ARG A 94 25.77 -12.34 0.30
N TYR A 95 25.59 -11.14 -0.24
CA TYR A 95 26.68 -10.28 -0.69
C TYR A 95 27.81 -10.15 0.35
N ILE A 96 27.49 -10.00 1.64
CA ILE A 96 28.53 -9.91 2.69
C ILE A 96 29.21 -11.24 3.02
N SER A 97 28.62 -12.37 2.58
CA SER A 97 29.18 -13.73 2.74
C SER A 97 30.23 -14.10 1.71
N ASN A 98 30.35 -13.29 0.65
CA ASN A 98 31.31 -13.56 -0.42
C ASN A 98 32.74 -13.42 0.10
N GLY A 99 33.59 -14.39 -0.22
CA GLY A 99 35.01 -14.32 0.09
C GLY A 99 35.71 -13.24 -0.72
N THR A 100 36.84 -12.73 -0.21
CA THR A 100 37.60 -11.61 -0.78
C THR A 100 37.94 -11.79 -2.26
N GLY A 101 38.32 -13.00 -2.69
CA GLY A 101 38.59 -13.31 -4.09
C GLY A 101 37.33 -13.37 -4.98
N THR A 102 36.16 -13.62 -4.41
CA THR A 102 34.88 -13.66 -5.15
C THR A 102 34.30 -12.26 -5.30
N THR A 103 34.42 -11.42 -4.27
CA THR A 103 33.89 -10.05 -4.26
C THR A 103 34.68 -9.12 -5.17
N ILE A 104 36.02 -9.21 -5.16
CA ILE A 104 36.90 -8.27 -5.88
C ILE A 104 38.04 -8.94 -6.66
N GLY A 105 37.93 -10.22 -7.07
CA GLY A 105 39.03 -10.92 -7.79
C GLY A 105 39.02 -10.81 -9.32
N GLY A 106 37.94 -10.30 -9.92
CA GLY A 106 37.73 -10.25 -11.37
C GLY A 106 38.31 -9.00 -12.05
N ASN A 107 38.03 -8.80 -13.34
CA ASN A 107 38.20 -7.48 -13.95
C ASN A 107 37.09 -6.55 -13.44
N PRO A 108 37.34 -5.26 -13.14
CA PRO A 108 38.59 -4.50 -13.38
C PRO A 108 39.65 -4.58 -12.27
N TRP A 109 39.39 -5.29 -11.17
CA TRP A 109 40.21 -5.31 -9.96
C TRP A 109 41.66 -5.75 -10.12
N LYS A 110 41.95 -6.64 -11.07
CA LYS A 110 43.31 -7.18 -11.28
C LYS A 110 44.39 -6.11 -11.44
N ALA A 111 44.05 -4.95 -12.00
CA ALA A 111 44.98 -3.84 -12.19
C ALA A 111 45.09 -2.91 -10.95
N VAL A 112 44.10 -2.96 -10.06
CA VAL A 112 43.92 -2.01 -8.95
C VAL A 112 44.44 -2.57 -7.62
N ILE A 113 44.20 -3.85 -7.37
CA ILE A 113 44.50 -4.50 -6.09
C ILE A 113 45.45 -5.68 -6.23
N GLU A 114 46.03 -6.08 -5.10
CA GLU A 114 46.77 -7.32 -4.94
C GLU A 114 46.24 -8.11 -3.72
N PHE A 115 46.48 -9.42 -3.73
CA PHE A 115 46.04 -10.32 -2.66
C PHE A 115 47.22 -10.90 -1.91
N SER A 116 47.10 -10.97 -0.59
CA SER A 116 48.05 -11.71 0.25
C SER A 116 47.88 -13.23 0.08
N SER A 117 48.86 -13.99 0.58
CA SER A 117 48.82 -15.46 0.62
C SER A 117 48.13 -16.01 1.88
N ASP A 118 47.60 -15.12 2.74
CA ASP A 118 46.92 -15.49 3.98
C ASP A 118 45.58 -16.21 3.74
N SER A 119 45.07 -16.87 4.79
CA SER A 119 43.73 -17.47 4.82
C SER A 119 42.95 -16.94 6.03
N PRO A 120 41.92 -16.09 5.84
CA PRO A 120 41.41 -15.59 4.56
C PRO A 120 42.39 -14.62 3.86
N ARG A 121 42.33 -14.56 2.53
CA ARG A 121 43.16 -13.64 1.72
C ARG A 121 42.84 -12.19 2.08
N GLN A 122 43.89 -11.39 2.23
CA GLN A 122 43.75 -9.94 2.43
C GLN A 122 43.91 -9.20 1.10
N VAL A 123 43.28 -8.04 0.98
CA VAL A 123 43.40 -7.12 -0.16
C VAL A 123 44.17 -5.88 0.24
N SER A 124 45.06 -5.41 -0.64
CA SER A 124 45.71 -4.10 -0.61
C SER A 124 45.67 -3.44 -1.99
N PHE A 125 45.84 -2.12 -2.05
CA PHE A 125 46.00 -1.39 -3.31
C PHE A 125 47.44 -1.48 -3.81
N LYS A 126 47.60 -1.70 -5.12
CA LYS A 126 48.93 -1.73 -5.75
C LYS A 126 49.54 -0.34 -5.78
N ASN A 127 50.87 -0.25 -5.78
CA ASN A 127 51.55 1.03 -6.02
C ASN A 127 51.16 1.60 -7.40
N GLY A 128 50.66 2.84 -7.43
CA GLY A 128 50.27 3.55 -8.66
C GLY A 128 48.93 3.12 -9.26
N TYR A 129 48.07 2.42 -8.50
CA TYR A 129 46.75 1.99 -8.96
C TYR A 129 45.84 3.13 -9.45
N GLU A 130 46.13 4.38 -9.09
CA GLU A 130 45.35 5.56 -9.43
C GLU A 130 45.22 5.73 -10.96
N SER A 131 46.23 5.32 -11.74
CA SER A 131 46.18 5.36 -13.20
C SER A 131 45.19 4.35 -13.80
N GLU A 132 44.84 3.31 -13.05
CA GLU A 132 43.96 2.22 -13.49
C GLU A 132 42.50 2.44 -13.06
N LEU A 133 42.21 3.44 -12.22
CA LEU A 133 40.87 3.71 -11.68
C LEU A 133 39.82 4.03 -12.75
N ALA A 134 40.23 4.55 -13.90
CA ALA A 134 39.34 4.78 -15.04
C ALA A 134 38.64 3.49 -15.52
N THR A 135 39.19 2.31 -15.20
CA THR A 135 38.57 1.02 -15.52
C THR A 135 37.33 0.71 -14.68
N LEU A 136 37.14 1.38 -13.53
CA LEU A 136 35.92 1.33 -12.71
C LEU A 136 34.77 2.16 -13.31
N LEU A 137 35.03 2.88 -14.40
CA LEU A 137 34.03 3.62 -15.18
C LEU A 137 33.75 2.90 -16.52
N LEU A 138 32.54 3.10 -17.06
CA LEU A 138 32.14 2.60 -18.38
C LEU A 138 32.96 3.28 -19.49
N LYS A 139 33.50 2.48 -20.43
CA LYS A 139 34.07 2.98 -21.68
C LYS A 139 32.92 3.18 -22.67
N ALA A 140 32.73 4.40 -23.14
CA ALA A 140 31.78 4.82 -24.18
C ALA A 140 30.29 5.00 -23.78
N ALA A 141 29.99 6.20 -23.29
CA ALA A 141 28.88 7.01 -23.77
C ALA A 141 29.35 8.48 -23.69
N ALA A 142 29.39 9.19 -24.81
CA ALA A 142 29.90 10.57 -24.86
C ALA A 142 29.03 11.57 -24.06
N SER A 143 27.83 11.16 -23.64
CA SER A 143 26.82 11.99 -22.97
C SER A 143 26.75 11.86 -21.45
N GLN A 144 27.22 10.75 -20.85
CA GLN A 144 27.11 10.52 -19.39
C GLN A 144 28.25 11.22 -18.64
N LYS A 145 28.00 11.69 -17.40
CA LYS A 145 29.01 12.34 -16.54
C LYS A 145 29.62 11.33 -15.54
N LYS A 146 30.74 11.69 -14.92
CA LYS A 146 31.24 10.98 -13.73
C LYS A 146 30.20 11.10 -12.60
N PRO A 147 30.12 10.14 -11.67
CA PRO A 147 29.28 10.28 -10.49
C PRO A 147 29.68 11.52 -9.70
N SER A 148 28.70 12.29 -9.22
CA SER A 148 28.95 13.45 -8.39
C SER A 148 29.54 13.03 -7.04
N LEU A 149 30.60 13.72 -6.61
CA LEU A 149 31.22 13.50 -5.31
C LEU A 149 30.26 13.88 -4.18
N LEU A 150 29.54 15.00 -4.32
CA LEU A 150 28.56 15.44 -3.33
C LEU A 150 27.38 14.48 -3.22
N GLU A 151 26.84 14.01 -4.34
CA GLU A 151 25.72 13.06 -4.30
C GLU A 151 26.14 11.72 -3.68
N SER A 152 27.39 11.31 -3.89
CA SER A 152 27.98 10.15 -3.21
C SER A 152 28.08 10.36 -1.70
N ALA A 153 28.43 11.57 -1.26
CA ALA A 153 28.45 11.96 0.14
C ALA A 153 27.05 11.98 0.77
N VAL A 154 26.05 12.53 0.07
CA VAL A 154 24.63 12.52 0.50
C VAL A 154 24.14 11.10 0.68
N TRP A 155 24.43 10.22 -0.29
CA TRP A 155 24.12 8.80 -0.16
C TRP A 155 24.82 8.18 1.06
N TYR A 156 26.14 8.39 1.23
CA TYR A 156 26.90 7.82 2.34
C TYR A 156 26.34 8.24 3.71
N PHE A 157 26.03 9.51 3.90
CA PHE A 157 25.54 10.06 5.17
C PHE A 157 24.01 9.99 5.35
N ARG A 158 23.26 9.36 4.45
CA ARG A 158 21.77 9.29 4.48
C ARG A 158 21.16 8.76 5.79
N ARG A 159 21.94 8.06 6.61
CA ARG A 159 21.53 7.51 7.93
C ARG A 159 22.36 8.02 9.10
N THR A 160 23.11 9.09 8.89
CA THR A 160 24.01 9.66 9.89
C THR A 160 23.45 10.99 10.37
N ASP A 161 23.49 11.22 11.68
CA ASP A 161 23.21 12.54 12.24
C ASP A 161 24.32 13.52 11.84
N LEU A 162 23.96 14.44 10.95
CA LEU A 162 24.85 15.43 10.38
C LEU A 162 25.23 16.53 11.38
N ASP A 163 24.56 16.67 12.52
CA ASP A 163 24.88 17.71 13.52
C ASP A 163 26.36 17.63 13.95
N SER A 164 26.88 16.40 14.05
CA SER A 164 28.29 16.11 14.35
C SER A 164 29.29 16.50 13.24
N ILE A 165 28.82 16.68 12.00
CA ILE A 165 29.61 17.00 10.82
C ILE A 165 29.55 18.50 10.52
N VAL A 166 28.34 19.04 10.47
CA VAL A 166 28.09 20.40 9.97
C VAL A 166 27.88 21.44 11.08
N GLY A 167 27.56 20.99 12.30
CA GLY A 167 27.32 21.87 13.45
C GLY A 167 26.34 23.01 13.14
N ALA A 168 26.83 24.25 13.34
CA ALA A 168 26.06 25.48 13.14
C ALA A 168 26.13 26.07 11.72
N ILE A 169 26.77 25.39 10.76
CA ILE A 169 26.83 25.86 9.37
C ILE A 169 25.42 25.90 8.78
N SER A 170 25.05 27.05 8.20
CA SER A 170 23.75 27.27 7.56
C SER A 170 23.85 27.86 6.15
N GLU A 171 25.06 28.20 5.70
CA GLU A 171 25.31 28.72 4.35
C GLU A 171 25.36 27.54 3.36
N PRO A 172 24.54 27.55 2.28
CA PRO A 172 24.38 26.37 1.42
C PRO A 172 25.64 25.82 0.75
N ASP A 173 26.56 26.68 0.32
CA ASP A 173 27.80 26.26 -0.34
C ASP A 173 28.81 25.67 0.66
N GLU A 174 28.96 26.29 1.82
CA GLU A 174 29.80 25.82 2.93
C GLU A 174 29.27 24.51 3.51
N LEU A 175 27.95 24.36 3.61
CA LEU A 175 27.29 23.13 4.06
C LEU A 175 27.59 21.97 3.09
N ALA A 176 27.41 22.18 1.79
CA ALA A 176 27.72 21.19 0.77
C ALA A 176 29.20 20.81 0.79
N LYS A 177 30.09 21.80 0.88
CA LYS A 177 31.53 21.58 0.98
C LYS A 177 31.91 20.74 2.20
N CYS A 178 31.36 21.05 3.37
CA CYS A 178 31.63 20.34 4.61
C CYS A 178 31.23 18.86 4.52
N ILE A 179 30.02 18.57 4.02
CA ILE A 179 29.50 17.20 3.86
C ILE A 179 30.36 16.41 2.86
N ARG A 180 30.72 17.04 1.74
CA ARG A 180 31.60 16.45 0.73
C ARG A 180 32.98 16.11 1.29
N ASP A 181 33.62 17.07 1.96
CA ASP A 181 34.97 16.90 2.52
C ASP A 181 34.98 15.84 3.62
N ALA A 182 33.91 15.75 4.41
CA ALA A 182 33.72 14.69 5.41
C ALA A 182 33.62 13.29 4.77
N PHE A 183 33.00 13.16 3.60
CA PHE A 183 32.95 11.89 2.87
C PHE A 183 34.33 11.48 2.32
N VAL A 184 35.08 12.43 1.75
CA VAL A 184 36.46 12.23 1.30
C VAL A 184 37.33 11.72 2.45
N ALA A 185 37.24 12.37 3.62
CA ALA A 185 37.96 11.96 4.82
C ALA A 185 37.50 10.59 5.35
N ALA A 186 36.20 10.30 5.36
CA ALA A 186 35.67 9.04 5.85
C ALA A 186 36.13 7.83 5.03
N CYS A 187 36.27 7.98 3.71
CA CYS A 187 36.77 6.95 2.81
C CYS A 187 38.29 7.02 2.59
N ASP A 188 39.01 7.94 3.23
CA ASP A 188 40.45 8.19 3.04
C ASP A 188 40.82 8.37 1.55
N LEU A 189 39.99 9.13 0.80
CA LEU A 189 40.19 9.36 -0.63
C LEU A 189 41.25 10.44 -0.86
N ASN A 190 42.24 10.12 -1.67
CA ASN A 190 43.26 11.06 -2.13
C ASN A 190 42.79 11.86 -3.35
N SER A 191 43.53 12.92 -3.70
CA SER A 191 43.16 13.83 -4.78
C SER A 191 43.13 13.17 -6.16
N LEU A 192 44.02 12.20 -6.41
CA LEU A 192 44.05 11.46 -7.68
C LEU A 192 42.83 10.54 -7.82
N GLU A 193 42.41 9.88 -6.73
CA GLU A 193 41.20 9.07 -6.69
C GLU A 193 39.95 9.91 -6.95
N VAL A 194 39.84 11.08 -6.30
CA VAL A 194 38.73 12.02 -6.50
C VAL A 194 38.66 12.45 -7.96
N VAL A 195 39.78 12.90 -8.52
CA VAL A 195 39.85 13.35 -9.92
C VAL A 195 39.56 12.22 -10.90
N ALA A 196 40.01 10.99 -10.62
CA ALA A 196 39.78 9.86 -11.51
C ALA A 196 38.29 9.45 -11.54
N LEU A 197 37.65 9.39 -10.38
CA LEU A 197 36.36 8.71 -10.20
C LEU A 197 35.14 9.63 -10.19
N PHE A 198 35.28 10.88 -9.72
CA PHE A 198 34.13 11.74 -9.44
C PHE A 198 34.10 13.04 -10.25
N ASP A 199 32.90 13.61 -10.36
CA ASP A 199 32.67 15.02 -10.69
C ASP A 199 32.58 15.81 -9.39
N ASP A 200 33.49 16.78 -9.20
CA ASP A 200 33.56 17.64 -8.01
C ASP A 200 33.06 19.06 -8.29
N THR A 201 32.08 19.18 -9.19
CA THR A 201 31.42 20.47 -9.45
C THR A 201 30.61 20.88 -8.21
N PRO A 202 30.83 22.09 -7.64
CA PRO A 202 30.09 22.56 -6.47
C PRO A 202 28.59 22.65 -6.74
N THR A 203 27.80 22.12 -5.82
CA THR A 203 26.34 22.21 -5.83
C THR A 203 25.87 22.51 -4.39
N PRO A 204 25.04 23.54 -4.17
CA PRO A 204 24.61 23.93 -2.82
C PRO A 204 23.67 22.90 -2.19
N ILE A 205 23.66 22.83 -0.86
CA ILE A 205 22.66 22.09 -0.08
C ILE A 205 21.88 23.10 0.75
N ASP A 206 20.57 23.17 0.54
CA ASP A 206 19.69 24.06 1.29
C ASP A 206 19.30 23.43 2.64
N MET A 207 19.06 24.24 3.67
CA MET A 207 18.56 23.78 4.97
C MET A 207 17.22 23.03 4.88
N THR A 208 16.39 23.35 3.87
CA THR A 208 15.16 22.59 3.54
C THR A 208 15.42 21.15 3.10
N ASN A 209 16.67 20.79 2.81
CA ASN A 209 17.07 19.41 2.54
C ASN A 209 17.36 18.61 3.82
N LEU A 210 17.26 19.24 4.98
CA LEU A 210 17.49 18.64 6.30
C LEU A 210 16.20 18.61 7.13
N GLN A 211 16.09 17.61 8.00
CA GLN A 211 14.99 17.41 8.94
C GLN A 211 15.50 16.79 10.25
N ASP A 212 14.67 16.80 11.29
CA ASP A 212 15.04 16.32 12.62
C ASP A 212 15.00 14.79 12.76
N ASP A 213 14.18 14.12 11.94
CA ASP A 213 13.95 12.68 11.98
C ASP A 213 14.67 11.93 10.85
N LEU A 214 15.08 10.68 11.12
CA LEU A 214 15.71 9.83 10.11
C LEU A 214 14.68 9.41 9.04
N SER A 215 14.99 9.67 7.77
CA SER A 215 14.15 9.29 6.63
C SER A 215 13.96 7.76 6.51
N ASP A 216 12.74 7.33 6.19
CA ASP A 216 12.43 5.93 5.86
C ASP A 216 13.05 5.54 4.51
N PRO A 217 13.90 4.49 4.43
CA PRO A 217 14.47 4.01 3.19
C PRO A 217 13.45 3.72 2.10
N HIS A 218 12.23 3.36 2.47
CA HIS A 218 11.20 3.08 1.49
C HIS A 218 10.70 4.32 0.74
N GLU A 219 11.01 5.54 1.21
CA GLU A 219 10.64 6.78 0.52
C GLU A 219 11.62 7.18 -0.57
N TYR A 220 12.89 6.79 -0.43
CA TYR A 220 13.98 7.20 -1.33
C TYR A 220 14.59 6.07 -2.13
N LEU A 221 14.37 4.80 -1.76
CA LEU A 221 14.81 3.67 -2.54
C LEU A 221 13.78 3.28 -3.62
N PRO A 222 14.24 2.87 -4.83
CA PRO A 222 13.34 2.50 -5.91
C PRO A 222 12.55 1.23 -5.57
N GLY A 223 11.30 1.17 -6.05
CA GLY A 223 10.44 -0.02 -5.92
C GLY A 223 10.07 -0.38 -4.47
N GLN A 224 10.12 0.59 -3.54
CA GLN A 224 9.70 0.43 -2.15
C GLN A 224 8.53 1.35 -1.80
N ILE A 225 7.81 1.00 -0.74
CA ILE A 225 6.60 1.66 -0.25
C ILE A 225 6.83 2.12 1.19
N SER A 226 6.75 3.43 1.46
CA SER A 226 6.94 4.01 2.80
C SER A 226 6.08 3.31 3.86
N HIS A 227 6.69 2.86 4.96
CA HIS A 227 5.95 2.38 6.13
C HIS A 227 5.39 3.53 6.98
N GLN A 228 5.79 4.79 6.69
CA GLN A 228 5.27 6.00 7.33
C GLN A 228 4.10 6.63 6.56
N SER A 229 3.44 5.89 5.68
CA SER A 229 2.27 6.42 5.00
C SER A 229 1.16 6.73 6.01
N SER A 230 0.70 7.98 5.99
CA SER A 230 -0.57 8.34 6.61
C SER A 230 -1.67 8.15 5.59
N LEU A 231 -2.91 7.95 6.04
CA LEU A 231 -4.08 8.00 5.15
C LEU A 231 -4.34 9.41 4.58
N SER A 232 -3.60 10.42 5.06
CA SER A 232 -3.72 11.80 4.59
C SER A 232 -3.34 11.90 3.11
N GLY A 233 -4.17 12.61 2.35
CA GLY A 233 -3.95 12.79 0.91
C GLY A 233 -4.30 11.58 0.04
N MET A 234 -4.54 10.39 0.62
CA MET A 234 -4.84 9.16 -0.14
C MET A 234 -6.03 9.35 -1.09
N VAL A 235 -7.13 9.94 -0.60
CA VAL A 235 -8.33 10.18 -1.42
C VAL A 235 -8.03 11.16 -2.55
N GLY A 236 -7.26 12.22 -2.28
CA GLY A 236 -6.88 13.20 -3.29
C GLY A 236 -6.02 12.58 -4.40
N SER A 237 -5.00 11.80 -4.01
CA SER A 237 -4.13 11.08 -4.95
C SER A 237 -4.91 10.05 -5.77
N ALA A 238 -5.73 9.22 -5.14
CA ALA A 238 -6.54 8.23 -5.85
C ALA A 238 -7.53 8.88 -6.83
N THR A 239 -8.23 9.94 -6.40
CA THR A 239 -9.18 10.65 -7.27
C THR A 239 -8.46 11.26 -8.48
N SER A 240 -7.32 11.93 -8.26
CA SER A 240 -6.53 12.51 -9.34
C SER A 240 -5.98 11.45 -10.31
N ASP A 241 -5.50 10.33 -9.79
CA ASP A 241 -5.04 9.21 -10.62
C ASP A 241 -6.17 8.60 -11.44
N PHE A 242 -7.37 8.43 -10.86
CA PHE A 242 -8.52 7.88 -11.57
C PHE A 242 -9.02 8.82 -12.67
N ASP A 243 -9.17 10.11 -12.36
CA ASP A 243 -9.63 11.12 -13.32
C ASP A 243 -8.67 11.22 -14.52
N THR A 244 -7.36 11.31 -14.25
CA THR A 244 -6.33 11.42 -15.32
C THR A 244 -6.18 10.17 -16.18
N LYS A 245 -6.76 9.03 -15.77
CA LYS A 245 -6.70 7.75 -16.49
C LYS A 245 -8.05 7.31 -17.07
N GLY A 246 -8.97 8.26 -17.22
CA GLY A 246 -10.24 8.08 -17.93
C GLY A 246 -11.34 7.45 -17.09
N MET A 247 -11.21 7.45 -15.76
CA MET A 247 -12.29 7.07 -14.85
C MET A 247 -12.95 8.31 -14.29
N GLN A 248 -14.06 8.74 -14.90
CA GLN A 248 -14.87 9.82 -14.35
C GLN A 248 -15.68 9.30 -13.17
N ILE A 249 -15.20 9.62 -11.98
CA ILE A 249 -15.70 9.07 -10.74
C ILE A 249 -16.49 10.15 -10.00
N GLY A 250 -17.69 9.81 -9.54
CA GLY A 250 -18.56 10.77 -8.83
C GLY A 250 -17.88 11.34 -7.58
N ALA A 251 -18.15 12.60 -7.28
CA ALA A 251 -17.55 13.29 -6.14
C ALA A 251 -17.71 12.48 -4.83
N GLY A 252 -16.60 12.34 -4.10
CA GLY A 252 -16.55 11.68 -2.79
C GLY A 252 -16.77 10.17 -2.79
N ILE A 253 -16.96 9.50 -3.94
CA ILE A 253 -17.16 8.04 -3.96
C ILE A 253 -15.88 7.28 -3.55
N VAL A 254 -14.69 7.78 -3.87
CA VAL A 254 -13.40 7.20 -3.42
C VAL A 254 -13.31 7.27 -1.89
N ALA A 255 -13.67 8.42 -1.30
CA ALA A 255 -13.72 8.58 0.15
C ALA A 255 -14.72 7.63 0.80
N ARG A 256 -15.93 7.49 0.21
CA ARG A 256 -16.97 6.56 0.68
C ARG A 256 -16.52 5.10 0.57
N LEU A 257 -15.91 4.71 -0.54
CA LEU A 257 -15.39 3.36 -0.77
C LEU A 257 -14.28 3.02 0.24
N ALA A 258 -13.29 3.91 0.38
CA ALA A 258 -12.20 3.73 1.33
C ALA A 258 -12.72 3.67 2.78
N ALA A 259 -13.57 4.63 3.19
CA ALA A 259 -14.15 4.64 4.52
C ALA A 259 -15.01 3.39 4.79
N ALA A 260 -15.76 2.91 3.80
CA ALA A 260 -16.57 1.70 3.91
C ALA A 260 -15.68 0.47 4.17
N LEU A 261 -14.59 0.32 3.42
CA LEU A 261 -13.63 -0.78 3.57
C LEU A 261 -12.85 -0.72 4.89
N LEU A 262 -12.44 0.47 5.34
CA LEU A 262 -11.80 0.67 6.66
C LEU A 262 -12.76 0.40 7.82
N THR A 263 -14.05 0.72 7.64
CA THR A 263 -15.10 0.45 8.61
C THR A 263 -15.34 -1.04 8.73
N LYS A 264 -15.52 -1.69 7.58
CA LYS A 264 -15.84 -3.10 7.45
C LYS A 264 -15.25 -3.61 6.14
N ARG A 265 -14.44 -4.65 6.22
CA ARG A 265 -13.68 -5.20 5.10
C ARG A 265 -14.55 -6.00 4.10
N PHE A 266 -15.84 -5.73 4.08
CA PHE A 266 -16.80 -6.29 3.15
C PHE A 266 -17.70 -5.16 2.63
N LEU A 267 -17.59 -4.89 1.34
CA LEU A 267 -18.29 -3.84 0.61
C LEU A 267 -19.11 -4.46 -0.52
N ILE A 268 -20.32 -3.97 -0.73
CA ILE A 268 -21.17 -4.31 -1.86
C ILE A 268 -21.33 -3.05 -2.72
N LEU A 269 -21.01 -3.17 -4.01
CA LEU A 269 -21.28 -2.15 -5.02
C LEU A 269 -22.50 -2.58 -5.82
N THR A 270 -23.57 -1.79 -5.80
CA THR A 270 -24.83 -2.09 -6.49
C THR A 270 -25.16 -1.03 -7.54
N GLY A 271 -25.93 -1.36 -8.56
CA GLY A 271 -26.37 -0.42 -9.59
C GLY A 271 -26.65 -1.09 -10.93
N LEU A 272 -27.01 -0.28 -11.93
CA LEU A 272 -27.33 -0.76 -13.27
C LEU A 272 -26.15 -1.52 -13.92
N SER A 273 -26.45 -2.47 -14.79
CA SER A 273 -25.42 -3.13 -15.59
C SER A 273 -24.67 -2.11 -16.45
N GLY A 274 -23.36 -2.32 -16.63
CA GLY A 274 -22.50 -1.41 -17.39
C GLY A 274 -22.11 -0.11 -16.67
N SER A 275 -22.51 0.12 -15.41
CA SER A 275 -22.20 1.36 -14.68
C SER A 275 -20.76 1.47 -14.16
N GLY A 276 -19.91 0.46 -14.36
CA GLY A 276 -18.48 0.51 -13.99
C GLY A 276 -18.13 0.04 -12.58
N LYS A 277 -19.06 -0.59 -11.84
CA LYS A 277 -18.86 -1.10 -10.46
C LYS A 277 -17.60 -1.97 -10.32
N THR A 278 -17.47 -2.99 -11.17
CA THR A 278 -16.34 -3.93 -11.17
C THR A 278 -15.04 -3.25 -11.52
N LYS A 279 -15.08 -2.27 -12.44
CA LYS A 279 -13.92 -1.47 -12.80
C LYS A 279 -13.47 -0.58 -11.66
N LEU A 280 -14.39 0.03 -10.90
CA LEU A 280 -14.04 0.83 -9.71
C LEU A 280 -13.37 -0.03 -8.63
N ALA A 281 -13.94 -1.19 -8.32
CA ALA A 281 -13.36 -2.11 -7.34
C ALA A 281 -11.96 -2.56 -7.76
N HIS A 282 -11.81 -2.95 -9.03
CA HIS A 282 -10.53 -3.38 -9.59
C HIS A 282 -9.53 -2.22 -9.63
N ALA A 283 -9.94 -1.02 -10.02
CA ALA A 283 -9.06 0.15 -10.10
C ALA A 283 -8.51 0.54 -8.72
N PHE A 284 -9.37 0.54 -7.69
CA PHE A 284 -8.93 0.80 -6.33
C PHE A 284 -7.98 -0.28 -5.81
N ALA A 285 -8.29 -1.55 -6.04
CA ALA A 285 -7.43 -2.67 -5.68
C ALA A 285 -6.06 -2.61 -6.38
N ALA A 286 -6.04 -2.41 -7.70
CA ALA A 286 -4.81 -2.30 -8.48
C ALA A 286 -3.99 -1.06 -8.09
N TRP A 287 -4.64 0.06 -7.77
CA TRP A 287 -3.98 1.28 -7.36
C TRP A 287 -3.26 1.15 -6.02
N ILE A 288 -3.91 0.55 -5.01
CA ILE A 288 -3.37 0.45 -3.65
C ILE A 288 -2.53 -0.81 -3.40
N ALA A 289 -2.61 -1.83 -4.25
CA ALA A 289 -1.78 -3.03 -4.17
C ALA A 289 -0.35 -2.76 -4.66
N GLU A 290 0.66 -3.41 -4.08
CA GLU A 290 2.06 -3.38 -4.55
C GLU A 290 2.30 -4.34 -5.73
N SER A 291 1.45 -5.36 -5.88
CA SER A 291 1.58 -6.42 -6.87
C SER A 291 0.22 -6.94 -7.31
N ASP A 292 0.15 -7.41 -8.56
CA ASP A 292 -1.02 -8.08 -9.16
C ASP A 292 -1.38 -9.42 -8.49
N GLU A 293 -0.51 -9.93 -7.61
CA GLU A 293 -0.81 -11.11 -6.78
C GLU A 293 -1.74 -10.80 -5.60
N GLN A 294 -1.94 -9.51 -5.27
CA GLN A 294 -2.71 -9.07 -4.12
C GLN A 294 -4.19 -8.83 -4.40
N TYR A 295 -4.66 -9.06 -5.63
CA TYR A 295 -6.09 -8.97 -5.91
C TYR A 295 -6.54 -10.00 -6.92
N ARG A 296 -7.80 -10.43 -6.80
CA ARG A 296 -8.46 -11.31 -7.77
C ARG A 296 -9.87 -10.82 -8.05
N VAL A 297 -10.20 -10.70 -9.33
CA VAL A 297 -11.57 -10.47 -9.81
C VAL A 297 -12.11 -11.82 -10.26
N ILE A 298 -13.20 -12.26 -9.64
CA ILE A 298 -13.79 -13.57 -9.86
C ILE A 298 -15.25 -13.39 -10.24
N ALA A 299 -15.62 -13.83 -11.44
CA ALA A 299 -17.01 -13.90 -11.85
C ALA A 299 -17.71 -15.04 -11.11
N VAL A 300 -18.78 -14.73 -10.38
CA VAL A 300 -19.60 -15.72 -9.69
C VAL A 300 -20.45 -16.46 -10.71
N GLY A 301 -20.42 -17.80 -10.69
CA GLY A 301 -21.26 -18.62 -11.56
C GLY A 301 -22.69 -18.73 -11.03
N ALA A 302 -23.66 -18.97 -11.93
CA ALA A 302 -25.07 -19.19 -11.56
C ALA A 302 -25.32 -20.51 -10.80
N ASP A 303 -24.35 -21.43 -10.81
CA ASP A 303 -24.38 -22.75 -10.18
C ASP A 303 -23.57 -22.82 -8.86
N TRP A 304 -23.11 -21.68 -8.36
CA TRP A 304 -22.36 -21.58 -7.10
C TRP A 304 -23.27 -21.84 -5.90
N THR A 305 -23.35 -23.12 -5.54
CA THR A 305 -24.23 -23.63 -4.47
C THR A 305 -23.48 -24.05 -3.21
N THR A 306 -22.16 -24.17 -3.27
CA THR A 306 -21.30 -24.62 -2.15
C THR A 306 -20.12 -23.66 -1.93
N ASN A 307 -19.58 -23.68 -0.71
CA ASN A 307 -18.38 -22.95 -0.30
C ASN A 307 -17.10 -23.37 -1.06
N GLU A 308 -17.09 -24.57 -1.66
CA GLU A 308 -15.99 -25.13 -2.42
C GLU A 308 -15.54 -24.22 -3.57
N ASN A 309 -16.46 -23.42 -4.13
CA ASN A 309 -16.13 -22.44 -5.18
C ASN A 309 -15.14 -21.36 -4.72
N LEU A 310 -15.05 -21.11 -3.41
CA LEU A 310 -14.13 -20.14 -2.82
C LEU A 310 -13.04 -20.79 -1.96
N LEU A 311 -13.39 -21.90 -1.29
CA LEU A 311 -12.54 -22.51 -0.28
C LEU A 311 -11.95 -23.86 -0.72
N GLY A 312 -12.41 -24.46 -1.81
CA GLY A 312 -11.97 -25.79 -2.24
C GLY A 312 -12.44 -26.91 -1.31
N TYR A 313 -11.83 -28.08 -1.45
CA TYR A 313 -12.14 -29.27 -0.64
C TYR A 313 -10.96 -30.24 -0.55
N GLN A 314 -10.92 -31.07 0.49
CA GLN A 314 -9.93 -32.15 0.60
C GLN A 314 -10.23 -33.28 -0.40
N ASP A 315 -9.23 -33.74 -1.16
CA ASP A 315 -9.43 -34.79 -2.16
C ASP A 315 -9.76 -36.14 -1.48
N ALA A 316 -10.89 -36.73 -1.86
CA ALA A 316 -11.37 -37.98 -1.26
C ALA A 316 -10.55 -39.22 -1.66
N LEU A 317 -9.90 -39.19 -2.83
CA LEU A 317 -9.06 -40.29 -3.33
C LEU A 317 -7.60 -40.14 -2.89
N ARG A 318 -7.15 -38.90 -2.65
CA ARG A 318 -5.81 -38.54 -2.18
C ARG A 318 -5.92 -37.61 -0.97
N PRO A 319 -6.18 -38.15 0.25
CA PRO A 319 -6.42 -37.36 1.45
C PRO A 319 -5.27 -36.40 1.81
N GLU A 320 -4.06 -36.65 1.30
CA GLU A 320 -2.88 -35.81 1.42
C GLU A 320 -2.90 -34.57 0.51
N ILE A 321 -3.92 -34.40 -0.34
CA ILE A 321 -4.05 -33.29 -1.29
C ILE A 321 -5.31 -32.48 -1.01
N TYR A 322 -5.17 -31.15 -1.05
CA TYR A 322 -6.29 -30.22 -1.00
C TYR A 322 -6.59 -29.62 -2.37
N ARG A 323 -7.81 -29.76 -2.88
CA ARG A 323 -8.22 -29.18 -4.17
C ARG A 323 -8.60 -27.72 -4.00
N LYS A 324 -7.64 -26.83 -4.28
CA LYS A 324 -7.85 -25.38 -4.32
C LYS A 324 -8.71 -24.99 -5.53
N PRO A 325 -9.60 -23.97 -5.42
CA PRO A 325 -10.39 -23.50 -6.56
C PRO A 325 -9.50 -22.89 -7.64
N THR A 326 -9.81 -23.15 -8.91
CA THR A 326 -9.02 -22.64 -10.05
C THR A 326 -9.11 -21.13 -10.24
N ASN A 327 -10.07 -20.47 -9.60
CA ASN A 327 -10.27 -19.02 -9.66
C ASN A 327 -9.28 -18.23 -8.77
N GLY A 328 -8.45 -18.90 -7.96
CA GLY A 328 -7.43 -18.26 -7.15
C GLY A 328 -7.93 -17.60 -5.86
N ALA A 329 -9.19 -17.80 -5.47
CA ALA A 329 -9.77 -17.20 -4.26
C ALA A 329 -9.01 -17.64 -3.00
N LEU A 330 -8.80 -18.95 -2.84
CA LEU A 330 -8.12 -19.48 -1.66
C LEU A 330 -6.64 -19.09 -1.65
N GLU A 331 -5.97 -19.15 -2.79
CA GLU A 331 -4.57 -18.74 -2.93
C GLU A 331 -4.37 -17.27 -2.54
N LEU A 332 -5.32 -16.39 -2.89
CA LEU A 332 -5.28 -14.99 -2.47
C LEU A 332 -5.37 -14.88 -0.94
N MET A 333 -6.28 -15.63 -0.30
CA MET A 333 -6.44 -15.62 1.15
C MET A 333 -5.22 -16.19 1.88
N LEU A 334 -4.60 -17.23 1.34
CA LEU A 334 -3.38 -17.83 1.89
C LEU A 334 -2.18 -16.89 1.76
N ARG A 335 -2.03 -16.17 0.64
CA ARG A 335 -1.02 -15.10 0.53
C ARG A 335 -1.26 -13.99 1.54
N ALA A 336 -2.51 -13.55 1.69
CA ALA A 336 -2.88 -12.52 2.67
C ALA A 336 -2.60 -12.94 4.12
N ARG A 337 -2.71 -14.23 4.43
CA ARG A 337 -2.31 -14.80 5.73
C ARG A 337 -0.81 -14.63 5.98
N ASP A 338 0.00 -14.90 4.96
CA ASP A 338 1.47 -14.91 5.06
C ASP A 338 2.10 -13.52 4.92
N ASP A 339 1.36 -12.53 4.41
CA ASP A 339 1.75 -11.13 4.29
C ASP A 339 0.73 -10.25 4.99
N THR A 340 0.96 -9.91 6.27
CA THR A 340 -0.01 -9.17 7.08
C THR A 340 0.03 -7.66 6.89
N GLU A 341 1.01 -7.12 6.17
CA GLU A 341 1.24 -5.67 6.07
C GLU A 341 0.53 -5.05 4.88
N ARG A 342 0.40 -5.78 3.78
CA ARG A 342 -0.15 -5.23 2.53
C ARG A 342 -1.62 -5.61 2.33
N PRO A 343 -2.43 -4.77 1.67
CA PRO A 343 -3.84 -5.06 1.47
C PRO A 343 -4.03 -6.12 0.38
N TYR A 344 -5.01 -7.01 0.56
CA TYR A 344 -5.42 -8.01 -0.42
C TYR A 344 -6.90 -7.85 -0.75
N PHE A 345 -7.28 -7.95 -2.04
CA PHE A 345 -8.66 -7.67 -2.49
C PHE A 345 -9.29 -8.86 -3.21
N LEU A 346 -10.34 -9.41 -2.63
CA LEU A 346 -11.20 -10.40 -3.29
C LEU A 346 -12.42 -9.68 -3.88
N ILE A 347 -12.47 -9.58 -5.21
CA ILE A 347 -13.56 -8.92 -5.92
C ILE A 347 -14.45 -10.00 -6.53
N LEU A 348 -15.70 -10.10 -6.06
CA LEU A 348 -16.71 -11.03 -6.57
C LEU A 348 -17.62 -10.28 -7.53
N ASP A 349 -17.44 -10.54 -8.82
CA ASP A 349 -18.25 -9.93 -9.88
C ASP A 349 -19.59 -10.66 -10.02
N GLU A 350 -20.67 -9.90 -10.15
CA GLU A 350 -22.05 -10.40 -10.17
C GLU A 350 -22.35 -11.34 -8.98
N MET A 351 -21.99 -10.87 -7.78
CA MET A 351 -22.08 -11.63 -6.55
C MET A 351 -23.48 -12.23 -6.31
N ASN A 352 -24.53 -11.56 -6.78
CA ASN A 352 -25.94 -11.95 -6.66
C ASN A 352 -26.47 -12.86 -7.78
N LEU A 353 -25.62 -13.32 -8.71
CA LEU A 353 -26.00 -14.31 -9.72
C LEU A 353 -26.33 -15.68 -9.09
N SER A 354 -25.69 -15.97 -7.96
CA SER A 354 -26.00 -17.12 -7.11
C SER A 354 -26.48 -16.69 -5.72
N HIS A 355 -27.13 -17.61 -5.00
CA HIS A 355 -27.50 -17.39 -3.60
C HIS A 355 -26.27 -17.21 -2.71
N VAL A 356 -25.91 -15.96 -2.43
CA VAL A 356 -24.72 -15.59 -1.64
C VAL A 356 -24.66 -16.31 -0.29
N GLU A 357 -25.80 -16.52 0.36
CA GLU A 357 -25.86 -17.22 1.64
C GLU A 357 -25.40 -18.68 1.59
N ARG A 358 -25.30 -19.28 0.41
CA ARG A 358 -24.88 -20.68 0.25
C ARG A 358 -23.37 -20.77 0.04
N TYR A 359 -22.87 -20.21 -1.05
CA TYR A 359 -21.44 -20.31 -1.38
C TYR A 359 -20.55 -19.42 -0.48
N PHE A 360 -21.12 -18.37 0.13
CA PHE A 360 -20.39 -17.44 1.00
C PHE A 360 -20.67 -17.67 2.49
N ALA A 361 -21.32 -18.78 2.86
CA ALA A 361 -21.79 -19.05 4.22
C ALA A 361 -20.68 -18.96 5.28
N ASP A 362 -19.57 -19.69 5.09
CA ASP A 362 -18.47 -19.72 6.06
C ASP A 362 -17.74 -18.38 6.14
N MET A 363 -17.61 -17.68 5.02
CA MET A 363 -17.05 -16.33 4.98
C MET A 363 -17.92 -15.36 5.81
N LEU A 364 -19.24 -15.38 5.64
CA LEU A 364 -20.16 -14.57 6.45
C LEU A 364 -20.08 -14.94 7.93
N SER A 365 -19.94 -16.23 8.24
CA SER A 365 -19.78 -16.73 9.62
C SER A 365 -18.48 -16.23 10.25
N ALA A 366 -17.37 -16.30 9.53
CA ALA A 366 -16.07 -15.85 10.00
C ALA A 366 -15.98 -14.32 10.14
N ILE A 367 -16.60 -13.57 9.21
CA ILE A 367 -16.73 -12.10 9.33
C ILE A 367 -17.51 -11.72 10.60
N GLU A 368 -18.51 -12.51 10.96
CA GLU A 368 -19.37 -12.27 12.12
C GLU A 368 -18.71 -12.61 13.46
N SER A 369 -18.15 -13.81 13.55
CA SER A 369 -17.65 -14.41 14.80
C SER A 369 -16.18 -14.11 15.06
N GLY A 370 -15.41 -13.82 14.01
CA GLY A 370 -13.95 -13.81 14.05
C GLY A 370 -13.33 -15.20 14.18
N GLU A 371 -14.13 -16.28 14.12
CA GLU A 371 -13.62 -17.64 14.23
C GLU A 371 -12.97 -18.13 12.92
N PRO A 372 -11.95 -19.00 13.00
CA PRO A 372 -11.35 -19.62 11.82
C PRO A 372 -12.30 -20.55 11.09
N ILE A 373 -12.32 -20.46 9.76
CA ILE A 373 -13.03 -21.35 8.86
C ILE A 373 -12.34 -22.72 8.87
N ALA A 374 -13.09 -23.81 9.06
CA ALA A 374 -12.54 -25.16 8.96
C ALA A 374 -12.45 -25.56 7.48
N LEU A 375 -11.27 -26.01 7.04
CA LEU A 375 -11.00 -26.43 5.66
C LEU A 375 -10.85 -27.96 5.54
N HIS A 376 -10.09 -28.58 6.44
CA HIS A 376 -9.91 -30.03 6.47
C HIS A 376 -9.57 -30.55 7.87
N ALA A 377 -9.62 -31.87 8.04
CA ALA A 377 -9.40 -32.54 9.34
C ALA A 377 -7.96 -32.99 9.60
N ALA A 378 -7.06 -32.91 8.60
CA ALA A 378 -5.65 -33.27 8.78
C ALA A 378 -4.95 -32.39 9.83
N THR A 379 -3.92 -32.92 10.49
CA THR A 379 -3.14 -32.20 11.50
C THR A 379 -2.09 -31.27 10.92
N GLU A 380 -1.67 -31.51 9.68
CA GLU A 380 -0.65 -30.75 8.96
C GLU A 380 -1.27 -29.99 7.78
N ASP A 381 -0.59 -28.96 7.31
CA ASP A 381 -0.99 -28.20 6.13
C ASP A 381 -0.88 -29.08 4.87
N LEU A 382 -1.93 -29.11 4.06
CA LEU A 382 -2.02 -29.96 2.86
C LEU A 382 -1.61 -29.19 1.59
N PRO A 383 -0.78 -29.77 0.70
CA PRO A 383 -0.48 -29.18 -0.60
C PRO A 383 -1.65 -29.28 -1.57
N GLY A 384 -1.67 -28.37 -2.56
CA GLY A 384 -2.59 -28.39 -3.69
C GLY A 384 -2.27 -29.42 -4.79
N GLY A 385 -1.08 -30.02 -4.71
CA GLY A 385 -0.51 -30.93 -5.70
C GLY A 385 1.01 -30.81 -5.76
N ASP A 386 1.63 -31.51 -6.71
CA ASP A 386 3.08 -31.53 -6.86
C ASP A 386 3.63 -30.13 -7.21
N GLY A 387 4.62 -29.67 -6.44
CA GLY A 387 5.27 -28.36 -6.65
C GLY A 387 4.50 -27.16 -6.10
N ASP A 388 3.38 -27.38 -5.40
CA ASP A 388 2.66 -26.31 -4.72
C ASP A 388 3.44 -25.82 -3.50
N THR A 389 3.67 -24.51 -3.42
CA THR A 389 4.38 -23.88 -2.31
C THR A 389 3.45 -23.24 -1.30
N LEU A 390 2.15 -23.14 -1.61
CA LEU A 390 1.16 -22.45 -0.80
C LEU A 390 0.18 -23.47 -0.19
N HIS A 391 0.63 -24.11 0.89
CA HIS A 391 -0.11 -25.17 1.55
C HIS A 391 -1.34 -24.62 2.29
N VAL A 392 -2.37 -25.46 2.37
CA VAL A 392 -3.66 -25.14 2.97
C VAL A 392 -3.67 -25.62 4.43
N PRO A 393 -3.95 -24.76 5.41
CA PRO A 393 -4.04 -25.15 6.80
C PRO A 393 -5.40 -25.82 7.10
N PRO A 394 -5.51 -26.61 8.18
CA PRO A 394 -6.79 -27.21 8.58
C PRO A 394 -7.86 -26.18 8.92
N ARG A 395 -7.43 -25.01 9.41
CA ARG A 395 -8.31 -23.89 9.70
C ARG A 395 -7.69 -22.59 9.22
N LEU A 396 -8.49 -21.73 8.62
CA LEU A 396 -8.08 -20.42 8.11
C LEU A 396 -8.83 -19.31 8.83
N ALA A 397 -8.11 -18.53 9.64
CA ALA A 397 -8.63 -17.26 10.14
C ALA A 397 -8.64 -16.25 8.99
N LEU A 398 -9.72 -15.47 8.84
CA LEU A 398 -9.77 -14.43 7.81
C LEU A 398 -8.66 -13.39 8.05
N PRO A 399 -7.73 -13.22 7.09
CA PRO A 399 -6.63 -12.27 7.25
C PRO A 399 -7.15 -10.85 7.44
N LYS A 400 -6.51 -10.08 8.34
CA LYS A 400 -7.01 -8.74 8.69
C LYS A 400 -6.82 -7.70 7.58
N ASN A 401 -5.95 -8.01 6.64
CA ASN A 401 -5.63 -7.26 5.43
C ASN A 401 -6.42 -7.72 4.20
N LEU A 402 -7.33 -8.70 4.34
CA LEU A 402 -8.24 -9.12 3.26
C LEU A 402 -9.47 -8.20 3.22
N PHE A 403 -9.71 -7.60 2.06
CA PHE A 403 -10.85 -6.76 1.73
C PHE A 403 -11.69 -7.45 0.65
N ILE A 404 -13.00 -7.54 0.88
CA ILE A 404 -13.91 -8.23 -0.02
C ILE A 404 -14.86 -7.20 -0.64
N VAL A 405 -14.97 -7.21 -1.96
CA VAL A 405 -15.86 -6.33 -2.72
C VAL A 405 -16.77 -7.17 -3.60
N GLY A 406 -18.07 -7.17 -3.34
CA GLY A 406 -19.07 -7.79 -4.21
C GLY A 406 -19.68 -6.76 -5.14
N THR A 407 -19.81 -7.05 -6.43
CA THR A 407 -20.58 -6.22 -7.37
C THR A 407 -21.93 -6.86 -7.65
N VAL A 408 -22.94 -6.02 -7.84
CA VAL A 408 -24.34 -6.44 -7.86
C VAL A 408 -25.05 -5.69 -8.98
N ASN A 409 -25.67 -6.44 -9.89
CA ASN A 409 -26.58 -5.87 -10.87
C ASN A 409 -27.98 -5.79 -10.27
N VAL A 410 -28.60 -4.62 -10.38
CA VAL A 410 -30.01 -4.41 -10.03
C VAL A 410 -30.84 -4.69 -11.28
N ASP A 411 -31.18 -5.96 -11.49
CA ASP A 411 -32.08 -6.41 -12.56
C ASP A 411 -32.97 -7.56 -12.07
N GLU A 412 -34.06 -7.86 -12.79
CA GLU A 412 -35.03 -8.90 -12.42
C GLU A 412 -34.43 -10.33 -12.39
N THR A 413 -33.22 -10.52 -12.93
CA THR A 413 -32.61 -11.84 -13.14
C THR A 413 -31.72 -12.30 -11.99
N THR A 414 -31.62 -11.52 -10.92
CA THR A 414 -30.70 -11.77 -9.81
C THR A 414 -31.38 -11.95 -8.46
N TYR A 415 -30.70 -12.61 -7.51
CA TYR A 415 -31.26 -12.86 -6.18
C TYR A 415 -31.13 -11.64 -5.28
N MET A 416 -32.21 -11.29 -4.58
CA MET A 416 -32.16 -10.28 -3.52
C MET A 416 -31.28 -10.76 -2.36
N PHE A 417 -30.48 -9.86 -1.80
CA PHE A 417 -29.73 -10.16 -0.59
C PHE A 417 -30.64 -10.29 0.63
N SER A 418 -30.30 -11.25 1.49
CA SER A 418 -30.92 -11.32 2.79
C SER A 418 -30.41 -10.20 3.71
N PRO A 419 -31.18 -9.83 4.74
CA PRO A 419 -30.71 -8.93 5.79
C PRO A 419 -29.40 -9.40 6.45
N LYS A 420 -29.12 -10.71 6.46
CA LYS A 420 -27.88 -11.28 7.01
C LYS A 420 -26.64 -10.88 6.21
N VAL A 421 -26.75 -10.75 4.89
CA VAL A 421 -25.64 -10.29 4.05
C VAL A 421 -25.49 -8.77 4.18
N LEU A 422 -26.60 -8.03 4.09
CA LEU A 422 -26.60 -6.57 4.15
C LEU A 422 -26.15 -6.01 5.51
N ASP A 423 -26.41 -6.71 6.61
CA ASP A 423 -25.85 -6.32 7.92
C ASP A 423 -24.31 -6.44 7.96
N ARG A 424 -23.77 -7.36 7.17
CA ARG A 424 -22.33 -7.67 7.11
C ARG A 424 -21.55 -6.83 6.11
N ALA A 425 -22.22 -6.08 5.24
CA ALA A 425 -21.59 -5.21 4.26
C ALA A 425 -21.95 -3.73 4.46
N ASN A 426 -21.13 -2.85 3.90
CA ASN A 426 -21.59 -1.53 3.45
C ASN A 426 -22.10 -1.65 2.02
N VAL A 427 -23.12 -0.88 1.64
CA VAL A 427 -23.67 -0.90 0.27
C VAL A 427 -23.49 0.45 -0.38
N ILE A 428 -22.77 0.52 -1.49
CA ILE A 428 -22.63 1.73 -2.29
C ILE A 428 -23.40 1.54 -3.59
N GLU A 429 -24.44 2.35 -3.80
CA GLU A 429 -25.15 2.39 -5.08
C GLU A 429 -24.41 3.31 -6.05
N PHE A 430 -24.09 2.77 -7.22
CA PHE A 430 -23.44 3.47 -8.31
C PHE A 430 -24.46 3.82 -9.38
N ARG A 431 -24.68 5.12 -9.59
CA ARG A 431 -25.46 5.68 -10.68
C ARG A 431 -24.63 6.72 -11.40
N ALA A 432 -24.63 6.67 -12.73
CA ALA A 432 -24.07 7.74 -13.54
C ALA A 432 -25.08 8.89 -13.60
N THR A 433 -24.63 10.11 -13.36
CA THR A 433 -25.45 11.31 -13.57
C THR A 433 -25.45 11.70 -15.04
N ALA A 434 -26.42 12.52 -15.47
CA ALA A 434 -26.48 13.00 -16.85
C ALA A 434 -25.20 13.76 -17.23
N GLU A 435 -24.67 14.55 -16.31
CA GLU A 435 -23.44 15.34 -16.50
C GLU A 435 -22.21 14.44 -16.66
N GLN A 436 -22.14 13.32 -15.94
CA GLN A 436 -21.06 12.35 -16.10
C GLN A 436 -21.13 11.63 -17.45
N ILE A 437 -22.34 11.31 -17.92
CA ILE A 437 -22.52 10.71 -19.24
C ILE A 437 -22.17 11.73 -20.33
N GLU A 438 -22.62 12.98 -20.21
CA GLU A 438 -22.28 14.06 -21.14
C GLU A 438 -20.76 14.26 -21.23
N SER A 439 -20.09 14.41 -20.08
CA SER A 439 -18.64 14.57 -20.03
C SER A 439 -17.87 13.36 -20.58
N PHE A 440 -18.39 12.14 -20.40
CA PHE A 440 -17.80 10.93 -20.99
C PHE A 440 -17.99 10.90 -22.52
N LEU A 441 -19.13 11.36 -23.03
CA LEU A 441 -19.41 11.40 -24.47
C LEU A 441 -18.58 12.48 -25.19
N ASP A 442 -18.21 13.55 -24.50
CA ASP A 442 -17.33 14.61 -25.03
C ASP A 442 -15.89 14.12 -25.26
N ASP A 443 -15.37 13.24 -24.41
CA ASP A 443 -14.03 12.63 -24.55
C ASP A 443 -14.01 11.16 -24.10
N PRO A 444 -14.46 10.22 -24.95
CA PRO A 444 -14.54 8.81 -24.60
C PRO A 444 -13.14 8.17 -24.59
N GLN A 445 -12.50 8.19 -23.43
CA GLN A 445 -11.20 7.56 -23.21
C GLN A 445 -11.36 6.14 -22.61
N PRO A 446 -10.59 5.15 -23.09
CA PRO A 446 -10.53 3.85 -22.44
C PRO A 446 -9.83 3.97 -21.08
N ILE A 447 -10.36 3.28 -20.08
CA ILE A 447 -9.76 3.19 -18.74
C ILE A 447 -8.42 2.45 -18.83
N ARG A 448 -7.33 3.12 -18.45
CA ARG A 448 -5.97 2.55 -18.48
C ARG A 448 -5.59 1.96 -17.12
N MET A 449 -6.01 0.71 -16.89
CA MET A 449 -5.78 -0.02 -15.63
C MET A 449 -4.30 -0.22 -15.31
N ASP A 450 -3.50 -0.54 -16.34
CA ASP A 450 -2.04 -0.66 -16.27
C ASP A 450 -1.37 0.63 -15.76
N ALA A 451 -1.91 1.78 -16.14
CA ALA A 451 -1.42 3.08 -15.71
C ALA A 451 -1.88 3.49 -14.30
N LEU A 452 -2.76 2.72 -13.66
CA LEU A 452 -3.18 2.89 -12.28
C LEU A 452 -2.42 1.99 -11.30
N ALA A 453 -1.91 0.86 -11.79
CA ALA A 453 -1.27 -0.16 -10.98
C ALA A 453 -0.18 0.42 -10.07
N HIS A 454 -0.28 0.09 -8.78
CA HIS A 454 0.71 0.34 -7.72
C HIS A 454 0.99 1.81 -7.38
N LYS A 455 0.32 2.77 -8.01
CA LYS A 455 0.55 4.20 -7.76
C LYS A 455 0.22 4.62 -6.32
N GLY A 456 -0.81 4.02 -5.75
CA GLY A 456 -1.23 4.22 -4.37
C GLY A 456 -0.65 3.19 -3.41
N ALA A 457 0.26 2.33 -3.84
CA ALA A 457 0.79 1.25 -3.01
C ALA A 457 1.47 1.78 -1.74
N GLY A 458 2.02 3.01 -1.84
CA GLY A 458 2.37 3.89 -0.72
C GLY A 458 1.45 3.79 0.50
N TYR A 459 0.14 3.84 0.27
CA TYR A 459 -0.90 3.88 1.30
C TYR A 459 -1.33 2.51 1.84
N GLY A 460 -0.88 1.42 1.22
CA GLY A 460 -1.31 0.05 1.54
C GLY A 460 -1.13 -0.32 3.01
N PRO A 461 0.09 -0.20 3.59
CA PRO A 461 0.32 -0.51 5.00
C PRO A 461 -0.55 0.31 5.96
N ALA A 462 -0.67 1.62 5.72
CA ALA A 462 -1.52 2.52 6.51
C ALA A 462 -3.00 2.11 6.45
N PHE A 463 -3.46 1.69 5.28
CA PHE A 463 -4.81 1.24 5.05
C PHE A 463 -5.13 -0.05 5.81
N VAL A 464 -4.21 -1.02 5.79
CA VAL A 464 -4.33 -2.26 6.58
C VAL A 464 -4.29 -1.97 8.09
N ALA A 465 -3.36 -1.13 8.54
CA ALA A 465 -3.23 -0.75 9.94
C ALA A 465 -4.52 -0.08 10.44
N ALA A 466 -5.06 0.87 9.68
CA ALA A 466 -6.32 1.54 10.01
C ALA A 466 -7.52 0.59 10.02
N ALA A 467 -7.63 -0.32 9.04
CA ALA A 467 -8.71 -1.32 8.99
C ALA A 467 -8.62 -2.36 10.12
N SER A 468 -7.41 -2.63 10.61
CA SER A 468 -7.14 -3.59 11.69
C SER A 468 -7.29 -2.98 13.08
N GLY A 469 -7.12 -1.66 13.21
CA GLY A 469 -7.15 -0.91 14.45
C GLY A 469 -8.53 -0.43 14.91
N ALA A 470 -8.51 0.26 16.05
CA ALA A 470 -9.62 1.09 16.47
C ALA A 470 -9.77 2.28 15.52
N ALA A 471 -11.00 2.63 15.16
CA ALA A 471 -11.23 3.85 14.41
C ALA A 471 -10.86 5.06 15.29
N PRO A 472 -10.45 6.19 14.69
CA PRO A 472 -10.24 7.42 15.42
C PRO A 472 -11.47 7.81 16.25
N SER A 473 -11.25 8.37 17.43
CA SER A 473 -12.36 8.90 18.23
C SER A 473 -12.87 10.19 17.61
N LEU A 474 -14.18 10.26 17.30
CA LEU A 474 -14.81 11.49 16.82
C LEU A 474 -14.63 12.65 17.80
N ALA A 475 -14.62 12.34 19.10
CA ALA A 475 -14.44 13.34 20.15
C ALA A 475 -13.05 13.99 20.13
N GLU A 476 -12.06 13.28 19.59
CA GLU A 476 -10.65 13.66 19.57
C GLU A 476 -10.19 14.07 18.16
N LEU A 477 -11.13 14.36 17.25
CA LEU A 477 -10.79 14.84 15.92
C LEU A 477 -9.93 16.12 16.00
N PRO A 478 -8.86 16.21 15.20
CA PRO A 478 -8.07 17.43 15.09
C PRO A 478 -8.93 18.65 14.76
N THR A 479 -8.59 19.80 15.34
CA THR A 479 -9.28 21.07 15.08
C THR A 479 -9.18 21.53 13.62
N SER A 480 -8.18 21.03 12.89
CA SER A 480 -8.04 21.23 11.43
C SER A 480 -9.12 20.51 10.62
N ILE A 481 -9.74 19.46 11.16
CA ILE A 481 -10.82 18.68 10.51
C ILE A 481 -12.18 19.17 11.00
N HIS A 482 -12.36 19.28 12.32
CA HIS A 482 -13.62 19.75 12.91
C HIS A 482 -13.34 20.65 14.12
N PRO A 483 -13.98 21.83 14.23
CA PRO A 483 -13.66 22.80 15.29
C PRO A 483 -13.93 22.28 16.71
N ASN A 484 -14.84 21.32 16.87
CA ASN A 484 -15.16 20.70 18.15
C ASN A 484 -15.55 19.22 17.97
N GLY A 485 -14.59 18.30 18.11
CA GLY A 485 -14.83 16.86 17.96
C GLY A 485 -15.87 16.30 18.94
N ALA A 486 -15.85 16.75 20.19
CA ALA A 486 -16.81 16.29 21.21
C ALA A 486 -18.26 16.63 20.84
N GLN A 487 -18.49 17.83 20.29
CA GLN A 487 -19.81 18.20 19.77
C GLN A 487 -20.20 17.34 18.56
N CYS A 488 -19.27 17.06 17.64
CA CYS A 488 -19.54 16.18 16.49
C CYS A 488 -19.97 14.76 16.95
N ALA A 489 -19.31 14.21 17.96
CA ALA A 489 -19.71 12.91 18.54
C ALA A 489 -21.11 12.96 19.18
N ALA A 490 -21.44 14.06 19.88
CA ALA A 490 -22.76 14.28 20.46
C ALA A 490 -23.86 14.42 19.39
N ASP A 491 -23.57 15.14 18.30
CA ASP A 491 -24.47 15.32 17.17
C ASP A 491 -24.74 13.99 16.48
N LEU A 492 -23.70 13.21 16.17
CA LEU A 492 -23.88 11.87 15.60
C LEU A 492 -24.77 10.99 16.46
N LYS A 493 -24.54 10.97 17.78
CA LYS A 493 -25.38 10.23 18.72
C LYS A 493 -26.84 10.69 18.64
N ALA A 494 -27.09 12.00 18.63
CA ALA A 494 -28.45 12.54 18.53
C ALA A 494 -29.14 12.10 17.23
N ARG A 495 -28.44 12.22 16.08
CA ARG A 495 -28.97 11.81 14.77
C ARG A 495 -29.24 10.31 14.68
N MET A 496 -28.36 9.48 15.24
CA MET A 496 -28.56 8.03 15.28
C MET A 496 -29.77 7.63 16.13
N VAL A 497 -29.99 8.28 17.27
CA VAL A 497 -31.18 8.03 18.12
C VAL A 497 -32.47 8.42 17.40
N GLU A 498 -32.44 9.53 16.66
CA GLU A 498 -33.56 9.99 15.84
C GLU A 498 -33.89 9.00 14.71
N ALA A 499 -32.87 8.58 13.94
CA ALA A 499 -33.03 7.56 12.89
C ALA A 499 -33.50 6.21 13.45
N PHE A 500 -32.99 5.79 14.62
CA PHE A 500 -33.43 4.57 15.29
C PHE A 500 -34.94 4.61 15.59
N LYS A 501 -35.43 5.74 16.13
CA LYS A 501 -36.86 5.91 16.42
C LYS A 501 -37.72 5.90 15.14
N ALA A 502 -37.22 6.42 14.03
CA ALA A 502 -37.92 6.39 12.74
C ALA A 502 -38.06 4.95 12.20
N LEU A 503 -37.08 4.08 12.47
CA LEU A 503 -37.05 2.69 11.99
C LEU A 503 -37.80 1.69 12.89
N ALA A 504 -37.91 2.00 14.19
CA ALA A 504 -38.53 1.14 15.20
C ALA A 504 -39.97 0.65 14.90
N PRO A 505 -40.88 1.44 14.29
CA PRO A 505 -42.27 1.03 14.08
C PRO A 505 -42.46 -0.23 13.21
N ILE A 506 -41.46 -0.58 12.40
CA ILE A 506 -41.53 -1.75 11.50
C ILE A 506 -40.56 -2.87 11.90
N GLY A 507 -39.90 -2.75 13.05
CA GLY A 507 -38.85 -3.68 13.49
C GLY A 507 -37.57 -3.59 12.65
N ALA A 508 -37.28 -2.44 12.04
CA ALA A 508 -36.10 -2.22 11.20
C ALA A 508 -35.00 -1.40 11.92
N GLU A 509 -35.16 -1.17 13.22
CA GLU A 509 -34.15 -0.53 14.04
C GLU A 509 -32.82 -1.31 14.02
N PHE A 510 -31.72 -0.59 14.13
CA PHE A 510 -30.39 -1.17 14.03
C PHE A 510 -29.79 -1.51 15.40
N GLY A 511 -29.04 -2.61 15.48
CA GLY A 511 -28.36 -3.03 16.70
C GLY A 511 -27.04 -2.30 16.97
N PHE A 512 -26.41 -2.61 18.10
CA PHE A 512 -25.13 -2.01 18.53
C PHE A 512 -24.00 -2.11 17.50
N ARG A 513 -23.95 -3.21 16.74
CA ARG A 513 -22.96 -3.39 15.67
C ARG A 513 -23.08 -2.32 14.59
N THR A 514 -24.29 -2.15 14.04
CA THR A 514 -24.53 -1.13 13.01
C THR A 514 -24.22 0.25 13.57
N ALA A 515 -24.56 0.51 14.83
CA ALA A 515 -24.24 1.78 15.48
C ALA A 515 -22.71 2.04 15.55
N LEU A 516 -21.94 1.04 15.97
CA LEU A 516 -20.48 1.11 15.99
C LEU A 516 -19.90 1.31 14.59
N GLU A 517 -20.43 0.63 13.59
CA GLU A 517 -19.99 0.76 12.19
C GLU A 517 -20.25 2.17 11.65
N ILE A 518 -21.41 2.76 11.91
CA ILE A 518 -21.72 4.14 11.52
C ILE A 518 -20.70 5.10 12.16
N ALA A 519 -20.44 4.96 13.46
CA ALA A 519 -19.46 5.81 14.15
C ALA A 519 -18.03 5.65 13.58
N ARG A 520 -17.59 4.41 13.34
CA ARG A 520 -16.30 4.11 12.71
C ARG A 520 -16.21 4.73 11.31
N PHE A 521 -17.27 4.62 10.51
CA PHE A 521 -17.31 5.19 9.17
C PHE A 521 -17.18 6.70 9.18
N VAL A 522 -17.94 7.39 10.03
CA VAL A 522 -17.89 8.86 10.12
C VAL A 522 -16.49 9.31 10.51
N ALA A 523 -15.81 8.61 11.43
CA ALA A 523 -14.45 8.91 11.84
C ALA A 523 -13.41 8.69 10.71
N PHE A 524 -13.49 7.56 10.00
CA PHE A 524 -12.60 7.30 8.87
C PHE A 524 -12.86 8.27 7.71
N HIS A 525 -14.12 8.56 7.41
CA HIS A 525 -14.49 9.54 6.39
C HIS A 525 -13.88 10.90 6.72
N ALA A 526 -14.00 11.38 7.97
CA ALA A 526 -13.39 12.64 8.41
C ALA A 526 -11.86 12.64 8.22
N THR A 527 -11.20 11.55 8.63
CA THR A 527 -9.74 11.38 8.52
C THR A 527 -9.27 11.36 7.07
N LEU A 528 -9.99 10.67 6.20
CA LEU A 528 -9.68 10.52 4.78
C LEU A 528 -9.88 11.80 3.98
N THR A 529 -10.89 12.59 4.31
CA THR A 529 -11.16 13.87 3.63
C THR A 529 -10.35 15.03 4.19
N GLY A 530 -9.98 15.00 5.47
CA GLY A 530 -9.15 16.03 6.09
C GLY A 530 -9.84 17.40 6.23
N PRO A 531 -9.09 18.52 6.13
CA PRO A 531 -9.63 19.87 6.26
C PRO A 531 -10.77 20.17 5.28
N GLY A 532 -11.84 20.78 5.76
CA GLY A 532 -13.06 21.06 4.97
C GLY A 532 -14.07 19.92 4.95
N TRP A 533 -13.83 18.84 5.70
CA TRP A 533 -14.78 17.75 5.90
C TRP A 533 -16.17 18.23 6.33
N GLN A 534 -17.19 17.65 5.70
CA GLN A 534 -18.60 17.94 5.99
C GLN A 534 -19.22 16.76 6.74
N PHE A 535 -19.65 17.00 7.98
CA PHE A 535 -20.34 15.98 8.80
C PHE A 535 -21.60 15.45 8.12
N SER A 536 -22.39 16.34 7.49
CA SER A 536 -23.62 15.98 6.77
C SER A 536 -23.37 15.00 5.63
N ALA A 537 -22.25 15.13 4.90
CA ALA A 537 -21.91 14.20 3.82
C ALA A 537 -21.61 12.77 4.34
N ALA A 538 -20.94 12.67 5.48
CA ALA A 538 -20.69 11.37 6.12
C ALA A 538 -21.99 10.75 6.69
N LEU A 539 -22.85 11.59 7.28
CA LEU A 539 -24.17 11.17 7.77
C LEU A 539 -25.06 10.67 6.63
N ASP A 540 -25.15 11.44 5.54
CA ASP A 540 -25.91 11.08 4.33
C ASP A 540 -25.44 9.74 3.77
N ALA A 541 -24.12 9.57 3.64
CA ALA A 541 -23.55 8.30 3.22
C ALA A 541 -23.95 7.13 4.13
N GLN A 542 -24.03 7.32 5.46
CA GLN A 542 -24.42 6.23 6.36
C GLN A 542 -25.92 5.92 6.36
N VAL A 543 -26.76 6.93 6.19
CA VAL A 543 -28.20 6.70 5.96
C VAL A 543 -28.38 5.89 4.68
N TYR A 544 -27.77 6.33 3.58
CA TYR A 544 -27.85 5.68 2.27
C TYR A 544 -27.27 4.27 2.27
N GLN A 545 -26.04 4.10 2.76
CA GLN A 545 -25.25 2.88 2.56
C GLN A 545 -25.51 1.80 3.61
N LYS A 546 -26.13 2.16 4.74
CA LYS A 546 -26.26 1.26 5.88
C LYS A 546 -27.67 1.12 6.44
N LEU A 547 -28.46 2.20 6.44
CA LEU A 547 -29.83 2.17 6.96
C LEU A 547 -30.83 1.78 5.88
N LEU A 548 -30.83 2.49 4.74
CA LEU A 548 -31.77 2.26 3.64
C LEU A 548 -31.70 0.86 3.01
N PRO A 549 -30.54 0.18 2.88
CA PRO A 549 -30.47 -1.14 2.22
C PRO A 549 -31.31 -2.21 2.90
N LYS A 550 -31.61 -2.04 4.19
CA LYS A 550 -32.42 -2.98 4.98
C LYS A 550 -33.92 -2.81 4.74
N LEU A 551 -34.34 -1.77 4.04
CA LEU A 551 -35.74 -1.43 3.86
C LEU A 551 -36.31 -2.09 2.61
N HIS A 552 -37.31 -2.96 2.82
CA HIS A 552 -38.12 -3.57 1.78
C HIS A 552 -39.52 -3.92 2.33
N GLY A 553 -40.54 -3.86 1.49
CA GLY A 553 -41.91 -4.15 1.92
C GLY A 553 -43.00 -3.40 1.17
N SER A 554 -44.23 -3.58 1.64
CA SER A 554 -45.42 -2.94 1.09
C SER A 554 -45.63 -1.52 1.62
N GLU A 555 -46.46 -0.75 0.92
CA GLU A 555 -46.79 0.64 1.24
C GLU A 555 -47.27 0.82 2.69
N ARG A 556 -48.18 -0.03 3.15
CA ARG A 556 -48.73 0.03 4.52
C ARG A 556 -47.64 -0.06 5.59
N ARG A 557 -46.57 -0.82 5.33
CA ARG A 557 -45.46 -1.01 6.26
C ARG A 557 -44.42 0.10 6.09
N LEU A 558 -43.95 0.35 4.87
CA LEU A 558 -42.82 1.23 4.61
C LEU A 558 -43.17 2.71 4.48
N GLY A 559 -44.36 3.07 4.00
CA GLY A 559 -44.74 4.45 3.71
C GLY A 559 -44.48 5.42 4.88
N PRO A 560 -44.98 5.14 6.11
CA PRO A 560 -44.74 6.00 7.26
C PRO A 560 -43.25 6.14 7.63
N VAL A 561 -42.47 5.06 7.48
CA VAL A 561 -41.04 5.04 7.82
C VAL A 561 -40.22 5.83 6.80
N LEU A 562 -40.49 5.65 5.51
CA LEU A 562 -39.85 6.43 4.45
C LEU A 562 -40.17 7.92 4.60
N LYS A 563 -41.40 8.27 4.98
CA LYS A 563 -41.76 9.67 5.26
C LYS A 563 -40.94 10.25 6.41
N ALA A 564 -40.87 9.54 7.54
CA ALA A 564 -40.09 9.99 8.70
C ALA A 564 -38.59 10.11 8.38
N LEU A 565 -38.02 9.18 7.62
CA LEU A 565 -36.64 9.25 7.16
C LEU A 565 -36.41 10.37 6.15
N GLY A 566 -37.39 10.69 5.29
CA GLY A 566 -37.33 11.84 4.38
C GLY A 566 -37.28 13.16 5.15
N GLU A 567 -38.15 13.32 6.16
CA GLU A 567 -38.13 14.48 7.07
C GLU A 567 -36.79 14.60 7.81
N PHE A 568 -36.25 13.49 8.31
CA PHE A 568 -34.91 13.42 8.89
C PHE A 568 -33.82 13.88 7.90
N CYS A 569 -33.86 13.38 6.66
CA CYS A 569 -32.84 13.72 5.66
C CYS A 569 -32.89 15.20 5.26
N SER A 570 -34.09 15.76 5.09
CA SER A 570 -34.29 17.18 4.83
C SER A 570 -33.76 18.06 5.97
N LEU A 571 -33.97 17.65 7.23
CA LEU A 571 -33.54 18.41 8.40
C LEU A 571 -32.01 18.39 8.58
N HIS A 572 -31.35 17.27 8.27
CA HIS A 572 -29.92 17.06 8.56
C HIS A 572 -29.00 17.16 7.33
N GLY A 573 -29.55 17.58 6.19
CA GLY A 573 -28.78 17.78 4.96
C GLY A 573 -28.26 16.47 4.36
N CYS A 574 -29.15 15.49 4.17
CA CYS A 574 -28.83 14.20 3.54
C CYS A 574 -29.49 14.08 2.15
N PRO A 575 -29.04 14.86 1.14
CA PRO A 575 -29.69 14.95 -0.15
C PRO A 575 -29.69 13.63 -0.94
N ALA A 576 -28.61 12.84 -0.90
CA ALA A 576 -28.56 11.59 -1.65
C ALA A 576 -29.55 10.56 -1.06
N SER A 577 -29.61 10.48 0.26
CA SER A 577 -30.58 9.63 0.96
C SER A 577 -32.01 10.09 0.72
N LEU A 578 -32.25 11.40 0.69
CA LEU A 578 -33.57 11.95 0.40
C LEU A 578 -34.03 11.57 -1.01
N GLU A 579 -33.18 11.77 -2.02
CA GLU A 579 -33.48 11.37 -3.41
C GLU A 579 -33.81 9.87 -3.51
N LYS A 580 -33.04 9.02 -2.83
CA LYS A 580 -33.30 7.57 -2.77
C LYS A 580 -34.65 7.27 -2.12
N ILE A 581 -34.97 7.93 -1.01
CA ILE A 581 -36.25 7.75 -0.30
C ILE A 581 -37.42 8.15 -1.19
N GLU A 582 -37.32 9.27 -1.92
CA GLU A 582 -38.35 9.73 -2.86
C GLU A 582 -38.60 8.70 -3.96
N ARG A 583 -37.54 8.14 -4.56
CA ARG A 583 -37.69 7.04 -5.54
C ARG A 583 -38.37 5.81 -4.94
N MET A 584 -37.98 5.42 -3.73
CA MET A 584 -38.60 4.29 -3.03
C MET A 584 -40.09 4.56 -2.75
N GLN A 585 -40.46 5.79 -2.39
CA GLN A 585 -41.85 6.22 -2.19
C GLN A 585 -42.65 6.22 -3.49
N ASP A 586 -42.04 6.62 -4.60
CA ASP A 586 -42.69 6.55 -5.92
C ASP A 586 -42.97 5.11 -6.33
N ARG A 587 -42.01 4.20 -6.13
CA ARG A 587 -42.19 2.75 -6.34
C ARG A 587 -43.25 2.14 -5.42
N LEU A 588 -43.45 2.67 -4.21
CA LEU A 588 -44.51 2.18 -3.31
C LEU A 588 -45.92 2.33 -3.89
N LYS A 589 -46.12 3.24 -4.86
CA LYS A 589 -47.40 3.36 -5.59
C LYS A 589 -47.76 2.06 -6.34
N ASP A 590 -46.76 1.24 -6.68
CA ASP A 590 -46.94 -0.08 -7.29
C ASP A 590 -47.20 -1.19 -6.23
N GLY A 591 -47.30 -0.84 -4.95
CA GLY A 591 -47.65 -1.71 -3.83
C GLY A 591 -46.47 -2.34 -3.08
N PHE A 592 -45.24 -2.28 -3.63
CA PHE A 592 -44.03 -2.82 -3.01
C PHE A 592 -42.78 -2.03 -3.43
N THR A 593 -41.84 -1.86 -2.51
CA THR A 593 -40.52 -1.28 -2.83
C THR A 593 -39.40 -2.00 -2.07
N SER A 594 -38.18 -1.86 -2.55
CA SER A 594 -36.95 -2.29 -1.88
C SER A 594 -35.83 -1.32 -2.24
N PHE A 595 -34.73 -1.32 -1.50
CA PHE A 595 -33.55 -0.51 -1.84
C PHE A 595 -32.88 -0.89 -3.18
N ALA A 596 -33.09 -2.11 -3.66
CA ALA A 596 -32.62 -2.54 -4.98
C ALA A 596 -33.74 -2.36 -6.02
N GLU A 597 -34.43 -1.21 -6.00
CA GLU A 597 -35.43 -0.92 -7.03
C GLU A 597 -34.75 -0.73 -8.40
N ALA A 598 -35.21 -1.52 -9.38
CA ALA A 598 -34.83 -1.35 -10.79
C ALA A 598 -35.44 -0.07 -11.37
#